data_AF-A0A434LRH6-F1
#
_entry.id   AF-A0A434LRH6-F1
#
_cell.length_a   1.000
_cell.length_b   1.000
_cell.length_c   1.000
_cell.angle_alpha   90.00
_cell.angle_beta   90.00
_cell.angle_gamma   90.00
#
_symmetry.space_group_name_H-M   'P 1'
#
loop_
_entity.id
_entity.type
_entity.pdbx_description
1 polymer ?
#
loop_
_entity_poly.entity_id
_entity_poly.type
_entity_poly.pdbx_seq_one_letter_code
_entity_poly.pdbx_strand_id
1 'polypeptide(L)'
;MSATGLDVFDKTLQTTNIWLDEIMAEMGPDRQIAWHVLGAVLHALRDRMQPDLAAHLGSQLPILVRGAYYDQYQPSKTPEKLRSLDEFLAKIKAELEFTRPVDSNDAFRVVSKVLVHH
;
A
#
# COMPACT_ATOMS: atom_id res chain seq x y z
N MET A 1 13.31 -12.26 23.32
CA MET A 1 12.67 -11.11 23.96
C MET A 1 12.02 -10.29 22.86
N SER A 2 10.81 -9.80 23.08
CA SER A 2 10.17 -8.91 22.13
C SER A 2 10.89 -7.57 22.08
N ALA A 3 11.12 -7.03 20.89
CA ALA A 3 11.81 -5.76 20.68
C ALA A 3 10.97 -4.58 21.20
N THR A 4 9.64 -4.71 21.13
CA THR A 4 8.67 -3.69 21.57
C THR A 4 8.02 -3.99 22.92
N GLY A 5 8.31 -5.13 23.54
CA GLY A 5 7.59 -5.60 24.73
C GLY A 5 6.21 -6.23 24.44
N LEU A 6 5.78 -6.26 23.17
CA LEU A 6 4.52 -6.87 22.73
C LEU A 6 4.71 -7.65 21.42
N ASP A 7 4.57 -8.98 21.49
CA ASP A 7 4.83 -9.88 20.34
C ASP A 7 4.01 -9.53 19.08
N VAL A 8 2.81 -8.99 19.26
CA VAL A 8 1.95 -8.58 18.13
C VAL A 8 2.56 -7.42 17.34
N PHE A 9 3.24 -6.49 18.01
CA PHE A 9 3.90 -5.36 17.36
C PHE A 9 5.17 -5.79 16.65
N ASP A 10 5.95 -6.69 17.27
CA ASP A 10 7.12 -7.26 16.62
C ASP A 10 6.75 -8.05 15.36
N LYS A 11 5.67 -8.84 15.42
CA LYS A 11 5.17 -9.59 14.27
C LYS A 11 4.76 -8.67 13.12
N THR A 12 3.97 -7.62 13.39
CA THR A 12 3.58 -6.71 12.31
C THR A 12 4.76 -5.92 11.76
N LEU A 13 5.76 -5.57 12.59
CA LEU A 13 6.99 -4.92 12.11
C LEU A 13 7.79 -5.87 11.22
N GLN A 14 7.93 -7.13 11.62
CA GLN A 14 8.63 -8.15 10.82
C GLN A 14 7.93 -8.36 9.47
N THR A 15 6.62 -8.58 9.46
CA THR A 15 5.85 -8.78 8.21
C THR A 15 5.93 -7.55 7.31
N THR A 16 5.82 -6.34 7.88
CA THR A 16 5.94 -5.09 7.09
C THR A 16 7.33 -4.97 6.48
N ASN A 17 8.39 -5.31 7.21
CA ASN A 17 9.75 -5.28 6.66
C ASN A 17 9.93 -6.28 5.52
N ILE A 18 9.37 -7.49 5.62
CA ILE A 18 9.40 -8.47 4.52
C ILE A 18 8.73 -7.90 3.26
N TRP A 19 7.56 -7.28 3.40
CA TRP A 19 6.88 -6.65 2.27
C TRP A 19 7.72 -5.53 1.64
N LEU A 20 8.32 -4.67 2.47
CA LEU A 20 9.17 -3.59 1.98
C LEU A 20 10.44 -4.11 1.30
N ASP A 21 11.03 -5.19 1.80
CA ASP A 21 12.21 -5.82 1.18
C ASP A 21 11.87 -6.40 -0.20
N GLU A 22 10.69 -7.02 -0.36
CA GLU A 22 10.20 -7.51 -1.66
C GLU A 22 9.96 -6.36 -2.65
N ILE A 23 9.41 -5.23 -2.19
CA ILE A 23 9.22 -4.04 -3.04
C ILE A 23 10.58 -3.43 -3.43
N MET A 24 11.49 -3.30 -2.47
CA MET A 24 12.84 -2.76 -2.70
C MET A 24 13.64 -3.60 -3.69
N ALA A 25 13.45 -4.92 -3.70
CA ALA A 25 14.13 -5.82 -4.62
C ALA A 25 13.83 -5.51 -6.10
N GLU A 26 12.64 -4.99 -6.42
CA GLU A 26 12.26 -4.64 -7.80
C GLU A 26 12.38 -3.14 -8.08
N MET A 27 12.23 -2.28 -7.09
CA MET A 27 12.14 -0.82 -7.29
C MET A 27 13.42 -0.07 -6.91
N GLY A 28 14.31 -0.69 -6.14
CA GLY A 28 15.56 -0.09 -5.64
C GLY A 28 15.62 -0.03 -4.11
N PRO A 29 16.80 0.24 -3.54
CA PRO A 29 17.11 -0.02 -2.12
C PRO A 29 16.52 1.02 -1.14
N ASP A 30 15.75 1.99 -1.61
CA ASP A 30 15.20 3.03 -0.75
C ASP A 30 13.91 2.55 -0.06
N ARG A 31 14.02 2.28 1.24
CA ARG A 31 12.91 1.80 2.07
C ARG A 31 11.79 2.83 2.24
N GLN A 32 12.10 4.11 2.30
CA GLN A 32 11.07 5.15 2.41
C GLN A 32 10.23 5.19 1.13
N ILE A 33 10.89 5.03 -0.02
CA ILE A 33 10.20 4.99 -1.30
C ILE A 33 9.35 3.72 -1.43
N ALA A 34 9.85 2.57 -0.99
CA ALA A 34 9.04 1.35 -0.93
C ALA A 34 7.79 1.51 -0.05
N TRP A 35 7.91 2.22 1.08
CA TRP A 35 6.78 2.53 1.95
C TRP A 35 5.76 3.46 1.28
N HIS A 36 6.22 4.53 0.62
CA HIS A 36 5.34 5.44 -0.12
C HIS A 36 4.64 4.73 -1.28
N VAL A 37 5.34 3.85 -2.01
CA VAL A 37 4.76 3.04 -3.09
C VAL A 37 3.68 2.10 -2.57
N LEU A 38 3.95 1.40 -1.46
CA LEU A 38 2.96 0.53 -0.82
C LEU A 38 1.70 1.32 -0.47
N GLY A 39 1.84 2.47 0.19
CA GLY A 39 0.74 3.35 0.56
C GLY A 39 -0.06 3.83 -0.65
N ALA A 40 0.62 4.37 -1.67
CA ALA A 40 -0.04 4.93 -2.86
C ALA A 40 -0.88 3.91 -3.63
N VAL A 41 -0.35 2.69 -3.80
CA VAL A 41 -1.10 1.61 -4.46
C VAL A 41 -2.28 1.16 -3.61
N LEU A 42 -2.07 1.01 -2.30
CA LEU A 42 -3.12 0.61 -1.37
C LEU A 42 -4.27 1.62 -1.31
N HIS A 43 -3.98 2.92 -1.29
CA HIS A 43 -4.99 3.99 -1.33
C HIS A 43 -5.74 4.00 -2.65
N ALA A 44 -5.04 3.89 -3.79
CA ALA A 44 -5.69 3.84 -5.11
C ALA A 44 -6.63 2.63 -5.23
N LEU A 45 -6.24 1.47 -4.70
CA LEU A 45 -7.09 0.28 -4.64
C LEU A 45 -8.30 0.50 -3.72
N ARG A 46 -8.06 0.98 -2.49
CA ARG A 46 -9.10 1.28 -1.48
C ARG A 46 -10.18 2.19 -2.04
N ASP A 47 -9.78 3.31 -2.62
CA ASP A 47 -10.71 4.38 -2.99
C ASP A 47 -11.60 3.99 -4.18
N ARG A 48 -11.18 3.02 -4.99
CA ARG A 48 -11.97 2.46 -6.10
C ARG A 48 -13.01 1.41 -5.66
N MET A 49 -12.89 0.86 -4.46
CA MET A 49 -13.76 -0.22 -3.96
C MET A 49 -14.97 0.32 -3.20
N GLN A 50 -16.01 -0.52 -3.09
CA GLN A 50 -17.10 -0.26 -2.15
C GLN A 50 -16.58 -0.33 -0.70
N PRO A 51 -17.13 0.45 0.25
CA PRO A 51 -16.65 0.49 1.63
C PRO A 51 -16.50 -0.88 2.30
N ASP A 52 -17.46 -1.79 2.11
CA ASP A 52 -17.40 -3.13 2.70
C ASP A 52 -16.25 -3.97 2.11
N LEU A 53 -15.99 -3.84 0.82
CA LEU A 53 -14.89 -4.54 0.15
C LEU A 53 -13.53 -3.94 0.53
N ALA A 54 -13.45 -2.61 0.65
CA ALA A 54 -12.27 -1.93 1.19
C ALA A 54 -11.99 -2.37 2.63
N ALA A 55 -13.03 -2.47 3.47
CA ALA A 55 -12.91 -2.95 4.83
C ALA A 55 -12.40 -4.41 4.90
N HIS A 56 -12.90 -5.25 4.00
CA HIS A 56 -12.45 -6.63 3.87
C HIS A 56 -10.98 -6.71 3.48
N LEU A 57 -10.52 -5.92 2.48
CA LEU A 57 -9.09 -5.85 2.14
C LEU A 57 -8.25 -5.41 3.34
N GLY A 58 -8.64 -4.33 4.02
CA GLY A 58 -7.93 -3.81 5.18
C GLY A 58 -7.81 -4.84 6.32
N SER A 59 -8.76 -5.77 6.45
CA SER A 59 -8.71 -6.85 7.46
C SER A 59 -7.58 -7.85 7.22
N GLN A 60 -7.15 -8.03 5.96
CA GLN A 60 -6.07 -8.96 5.60
C GLN A 60 -4.67 -8.35 5.78
N LEU A 61 -4.57 -7.03 5.92
CA LEU A 61 -3.28 -6.34 6.02
C LEU A 61 -2.66 -6.49 7.42
N PRO A 62 -1.31 -6.54 7.52
CA PRO A 62 -0.59 -6.39 8.79
C PRO A 62 -1.01 -5.11 9.52
N ILE A 63 -1.05 -5.12 10.85
CA ILE A 63 -1.59 -4.01 11.67
C ILE A 63 -0.95 -2.66 11.32
N LEU A 64 0.36 -2.63 11.10
CA LEU A 64 1.07 -1.40 10.73
C LEU A 64 0.70 -0.91 9.33
N VAL A 65 0.67 -1.82 8.35
CA VAL A 65 0.24 -1.51 6.96
C VAL A 65 -1.22 -1.10 6.92
N ARG A 66 -2.07 -1.70 7.77
CA ARG A 66 -3.48 -1.34 7.93
C ARG A 66 -3.65 0.10 8.42
N GLY A 67 -2.78 0.56 9.32
CA GLY A 67 -2.75 1.95 9.75
C GLY A 67 -2.51 2.91 8.58
N ALA A 68 -1.52 2.60 7.73
CA ALA A 68 -1.27 3.35 6.51
C ALA A 68 -2.46 3.28 5.54
N TYR A 69 -2.98 2.07 5.28
CA TYR A 69 -4.11 1.82 4.39
C TYR A 69 -5.34 2.67 4.70
N TYR A 70 -5.63 2.95 5.97
CA TYR A 70 -6.78 3.77 6.37
C TYR A 70 -6.46 5.25 6.55
N ASP A 71 -5.21 5.67 6.36
CA ASP A 71 -4.85 7.08 6.46
C ASP A 71 -5.59 7.90 5.40
N GLN A 72 -6.09 9.08 5.80
CA GLN A 72 -6.90 9.98 5.00
C GLN A 72 -8.17 9.37 4.36
N TYR A 73 -8.62 8.18 4.78
CA TYR A 73 -9.76 7.52 4.15
C TYR A 73 -11.08 8.28 4.37
N GLN A 74 -11.83 8.51 3.29
CA GLN A 74 -13.14 9.16 3.31
C GLN A 74 -14.21 8.25 2.66
N PRO A 75 -14.79 7.29 3.40
CA PRO A 75 -15.73 6.31 2.86
C PRO A 75 -16.93 6.92 2.12
N SER A 76 -17.41 8.07 2.58
CA SER A 76 -18.55 8.79 1.97
C SER A 76 -18.27 9.31 0.55
N LYS A 77 -17.00 9.34 0.13
CA LYS A 77 -16.57 9.73 -1.22
C LYS A 77 -16.23 8.53 -2.12
N THR A 78 -16.36 7.31 -1.60
CA THR A 78 -16.08 6.07 -2.34
C THR A 78 -17.37 5.38 -2.84
N PRO A 79 -17.33 4.64 -3.95
CA PRO A 79 -16.16 4.37 -4.80
C PRO A 79 -15.83 5.53 -5.76
N GLU A 80 -14.55 5.84 -5.89
CA GLU A 80 -14.02 6.74 -6.91
C GLU A 80 -14.19 6.10 -8.29
N LYS A 81 -14.85 6.81 -9.21
CA LYS A 81 -15.20 6.29 -10.54
C LYS A 81 -14.03 6.43 -11.51
N LEU A 82 -13.05 5.55 -11.39
CA LEU A 82 -11.92 5.44 -12.32
C LEU A 82 -12.30 4.54 -13.51
N ARG A 83 -12.43 5.12 -14.71
CA ARG A 83 -12.97 4.46 -15.91
C ARG A 83 -11.90 3.85 -16.82
N SER A 84 -10.63 4.19 -16.61
CA SER A 84 -9.51 3.63 -17.37
C SER A 84 -8.37 3.20 -16.46
N LEU A 85 -7.44 2.41 -17.01
CA LEU A 85 -6.18 2.09 -16.36
C LEU A 85 -5.34 3.36 -16.16
N ASP A 86 -5.31 4.26 -17.14
CA ASP A 86 -4.54 5.49 -17.08
C ASP A 86 -5.00 6.41 -15.94
N GLU A 87 -6.31 6.52 -15.70
CA GLU A 87 -6.86 7.29 -14.57
C GLU A 87 -6.43 6.68 -13.22
N PHE A 88 -6.41 5.36 -13.13
CA PHE A 88 -5.94 4.64 -11.94
C PHE A 88 -4.44 4.83 -11.71
N LEU A 89 -3.63 4.69 -12.75
CA LEU A 89 -2.18 4.89 -12.67
C LEU A 89 -1.81 6.36 -12.41
N ALA A 90 -2.63 7.31 -12.87
CA ALA A 90 -2.46 8.73 -12.59
C ALA A 90 -2.69 9.04 -11.10
N LYS A 91 -3.64 8.35 -10.44
CA LYS A 91 -3.86 8.47 -8.99
C LYS A 91 -2.62 8.06 -8.19
N ILE A 92 -2.06 6.89 -8.51
CA ILE A 92 -0.83 6.39 -7.89
C ILE A 92 0.32 7.37 -8.12
N LYS A 93 0.47 7.86 -9.36
CA LYS A 93 1.51 8.82 -9.73
C LYS A 93 1.39 10.13 -8.94
N ALA A 94 0.17 10.66 -8.78
CA ALA A 94 -0.07 11.91 -8.06
C ALA A 94 0.34 11.79 -6.58
N GLU A 95 0.08 10.65 -5.94
CA GLU A 95 0.49 10.43 -4.56
C GLU A 95 2.01 10.27 -4.39
N LEU A 96 2.70 9.84 -5.44
CA LEU A 96 4.15 9.69 -5.48
C LEU A 96 4.90 10.93 -6.00
N GLU A 97 4.20 12.04 -6.29
CA GLU A 97 4.76 13.23 -6.96
C GLU A 97 5.98 13.83 -6.22
N PHE A 98 5.99 13.76 -4.89
CA PHE A 98 7.06 14.31 -4.04
C PHE A 98 8.20 13.31 -3.75
N THR A 99 8.16 12.13 -4.35
CA THR A 99 9.23 11.13 -4.25
C THR A 99 10.14 11.21 -5.46
N ARG A 100 11.17 10.34 -5.55
CA ARG A 100 11.91 10.20 -6.81
C ARG A 100 10.95 9.70 -7.90
N PRO A 101 11.24 9.95 -9.20
CA PRO A 101 10.42 9.40 -10.27
C PRO A 101 10.27 7.88 -10.16
N VAL A 102 9.02 7.45 -9.97
CA VAL A 102 8.61 6.04 -9.93
C VAL A 102 7.56 5.84 -11.00
N ASP A 103 7.73 4.82 -11.84
CA ASP A 103 6.70 4.43 -12.79
C ASP A 103 5.50 3.82 -12.04
N SER A 104 4.31 4.36 -12.26
CA SER A 104 3.13 3.96 -11.50
C SER A 104 2.61 2.57 -11.90
N ASN A 105 2.91 2.10 -13.11
CA ASN A 105 2.57 0.75 -13.54
C ASN A 105 3.49 -0.27 -12.85
N ASP A 106 4.79 0.02 -12.76
CA ASP A 106 5.72 -0.81 -11.98
C ASP A 106 5.38 -0.80 -10.49
N ALA A 107 5.06 0.36 -9.91
CA ALA A 107 4.59 0.47 -8.54
C ALA A 107 3.38 -0.44 -8.29
N PHE A 108 2.36 -0.34 -9.15
CA PHE A 108 1.16 -1.16 -9.05
C PHE A 108 1.48 -2.66 -9.20
N ARG A 109 2.29 -3.03 -10.18
CA ARG A 109 2.68 -4.42 -10.46
C ARG A 109 3.41 -5.04 -9.28
N VAL A 110 4.40 -4.35 -8.73
CA VAL A 110 5.24 -4.83 -7.63
C VAL A 110 4.41 -4.99 -6.35
N VAL A 111 3.61 -3.98 -5.98
CA VAL A 111 2.75 -4.07 -4.79
C VAL A 111 1.69 -5.15 -4.96
N SER A 112 1.06 -5.26 -6.13
CA SER A 112 0.08 -6.32 -6.39
C SER A 112 0.69 -7.72 -6.24
N LYS A 113 1.94 -7.90 -6.67
CA LYS A 113 2.67 -9.16 -6.48
C LYS A 113 2.87 -9.49 -5.00
N VAL A 114 3.25 -8.51 -4.18
CA VAL A 114 3.38 -8.68 -2.72
C VAL A 114 2.04 -9.03 -2.08
N LEU A 115 0.95 -8.35 -2.46
CA LEU A 115 -0.39 -8.61 -1.94
C LEU A 115 -0.97 -9.99 -2.32
N VAL A 116 -0.51 -10.58 -3.42
CA VAL A 116 -0.92 -11.94 -3.84
C VAL A 116 -0.07 -13.01 -3.15
N HIS A 117 1.16 -12.67 -2.80
CA HIS A 117 2.10 -13.60 -2.15
C HIS A 117 1.78 -13.81 -0.65
N HIS A 118 1.26 -12.78 0.02
CA HIS A 118 0.97 -12.76 1.46
C HIS A 118 -0.52 -12.65 1.75
#